data_AF-A0A7J8VPS4-F1
#
_entry.id   AF-A0A7J8VPS4-F1
#
_cell.length_a   1.000
_cell.length_b   1.000
_cell.length_c   1.000
_cell.angle_alpha   90.00
_cell.angle_beta   90.00
_cell.angle_gamma   90.00
#
_symmetry.space_group_name_H-M   'P 1'
#
loop_
_entity.id
_entity.type
_entity.pdbx_description
1 polymer ?
#
loop_
_entity_poly.entity_id
_entity_poly.type
_entity_poly.pdbx_seq_one_letter_code
_entity_poly.pdbx_strand_id
1 'polypeptide(L)'
;MLKEGDWNLKDEKWKSVWKLPGPQRDWLLSNLQDTSMVHEEGSSWACLFGLLIWRLWKNCNLFIFQERSWSSREIVQVFLSWANQLFSALRLDLKVVLNLPLKRNLLKI
;
A
#
# COMPACT_ATOMS: atom_id res chain seq x y z
N MET A 1 25.56 12.10 -11.55
CA MET A 1 24.67 10.92 -11.51
C MET A 1 24.23 10.75 -10.06
N LEU A 2 22.95 10.95 -9.75
CA LEU A 2 22.41 10.84 -8.39
C LEU A 2 22.35 9.36 -7.98
N LYS A 3 22.84 9.01 -6.79
CA LYS A 3 22.77 7.65 -6.23
C LYS A 3 21.71 7.58 -5.13
N GLU A 4 21.12 6.40 -4.90
CA GLU A 4 20.07 6.20 -3.89
C GLU A 4 20.53 6.59 -2.47
N GLY A 5 21.83 6.50 -2.18
CA GLY A 5 22.43 6.92 -0.90
C GLY A 5 22.63 8.44 -0.72
N ASP A 6 22.45 9.24 -1.78
CA ASP A 6 22.53 10.70 -1.69
C ASP A 6 21.24 11.32 -1.13
N TRP A 7 20.20 10.49 -0.90
CA TRP A 7 18.93 10.91 -0.29
C TRP A 7 19.11 11.24 1.20
N ASN A 8 19.03 12.53 1.52
CA ASN A 8 18.99 13.00 2.90
C ASN A 8 17.56 13.36 3.30
N LEU A 9 16.94 12.55 4.17
CA LEU A 9 15.57 12.76 4.64
C LEU A 9 15.40 14.07 5.44
N LYS A 10 16.48 14.64 5.97
CA LYS A 10 16.50 15.91 6.71
C LYS A 10 16.60 17.14 5.80
N ASP A 11 16.85 16.95 4.51
CA ASP A 11 16.87 18.05 3.56
C ASP A 11 15.43 18.45 3.19
N GLU A 12 15.03 19.63 3.64
CA GLU A 12 13.69 20.19 3.41
C GLU A 12 13.41 20.46 1.93
N LYS A 13 14.45 20.49 1.07
CA LYS A 13 14.31 20.72 -0.37
C LYS A 13 13.39 19.70 -1.03
N TRP A 14 13.45 18.43 -0.63
CA TRP A 14 12.56 17.39 -1.16
C TRP A 14 11.12 17.56 -0.69
N LYS A 15 10.89 18.16 0.49
CA LYS A 15 9.55 18.45 1.01
C LYS A 15 8.82 19.51 0.19
N SER A 16 9.54 20.39 -0.49
CA SER A 16 8.94 21.37 -1.41
C SER A 16 8.20 20.70 -2.57
N VAL A 17 8.68 19.55 -3.05
CA VAL A 17 8.02 18.74 -4.09
C VAL A 17 6.69 18.16 -3.57
N TRP A 18 6.59 17.90 -2.26
CA TRP A 18 5.37 17.42 -1.61
C TRP A 18 4.42 18.54 -1.19
N LYS A 19 4.86 19.81 -1.23
CA LYS A 19 4.00 20.99 -1.11
C LYS A 19 3.37 21.32 -2.46
N LEU A 20 2.70 20.36 -3.09
CA LEU A 20 1.94 20.56 -4.32
C LEU A 20 0.55 21.13 -3.95
N PRO A 21 0.30 22.45 -4.08
CA PRO A 21 -1.08 22.94 -4.12
C PRO A 21 -1.71 22.47 -5.44
N GLY A 22 -2.99 22.08 -5.39
CA GLY A 22 -3.76 21.84 -6.60
C GLY A 22 -4.52 20.52 -6.65
N PRO A 23 -5.33 20.33 -7.71
CA PRO A 23 -6.31 19.25 -7.81
C PRO A 23 -5.69 17.85 -7.76
N GLN A 24 -4.41 17.69 -8.12
CA GLN A 24 -3.70 16.42 -8.04
C GLN A 24 -3.46 15.97 -6.59
N ARG A 25 -3.14 16.93 -5.69
CA ARG A 25 -2.98 16.62 -4.26
C ARG A 25 -4.32 16.26 -3.65
N ASP A 26 -5.36 17.01 -3.99
CA ASP A 26 -6.72 16.75 -3.49
C ASP A 26 -7.21 15.38 -3.95
N TRP A 27 -6.97 15.02 -5.21
CA TRP A 27 -7.26 13.68 -5.73
C TRP A 27 -6.46 12.57 -5.02
N LEU A 28 -5.17 12.78 -4.77
CA LEU A 28 -4.34 11.79 -4.07
C LEU A 28 -4.84 11.59 -2.64
N LEU A 29 -5.11 12.68 -1.92
CA LEU A 29 -5.60 12.63 -0.55
C LEU A 29 -7.01 12.04 -0.47
N SER A 30 -7.91 12.39 -1.39
CA SER A 30 -9.26 11.84 -1.41
C SER A 30 -9.24 10.32 -1.55
N ASN A 31 -8.37 9.78 -2.42
CA ASN A 31 -8.25 8.32 -2.60
C ASN A 31 -7.56 7.63 -1.40
N LEU A 32 -6.59 8.29 -0.76
CA LEU A 32 -5.92 7.75 0.44
C LEU A 32 -6.81 7.81 1.70
N GLN A 33 -7.80 8.70 1.71
CA GLN A 33 -8.73 8.86 2.83
C GLN A 33 -10.06 8.16 2.60
N ASP A 34 -10.29 7.65 1.39
CA ASP A 34 -11.52 6.96 1.05
C ASP A 34 -11.58 5.58 1.74
N THR A 35 -12.32 5.57 2.84
CA THR A 35 -12.68 4.40 3.63
C THR A 35 -14.04 3.83 3.23
N SER A 36 -14.76 4.46 2.29
CA SER A 36 -16.12 4.08 1.90
C SER A 36 -16.13 2.84 1.01
N MET A 37 -15.07 2.63 0.21
CA MET A 37 -14.86 1.41 -0.55
C MET A 37 -14.05 0.39 0.26
N VAL A 38 -14.73 -0.31 1.17
CA VAL A 38 -14.21 -1.55 1.74
C VAL A 38 -14.53 -2.66 0.76
N HIS A 39 -13.51 -3.29 0.18
CA HIS A 39 -13.71 -4.50 -0.63
C HIS A 39 -14.31 -5.59 0.26
N GLU A 40 -15.18 -6.46 -0.27
CA GLU A 40 -15.89 -7.50 0.50
C GLU A 40 -14.96 -8.41 1.36
N GLU A 41 -13.66 -8.40 1.08
CA GLU A 41 -12.62 -9.17 1.77
C GLU A 41 -11.86 -8.38 2.85
N GLY A 42 -12.31 -7.17 3.22
CA GLY A 42 -11.84 -6.43 4.39
C GLY A 42 -10.64 -5.49 4.18
N SER A 43 -10.12 -5.35 2.96
CA SER A 43 -9.16 -4.27 2.66
C SER A 43 -9.85 -3.02 2.16
N SER A 44 -9.44 -1.87 2.71
CA SER A 44 -9.88 -0.57 2.24
C SER A 44 -9.23 -0.20 0.91
N TRP A 45 -9.99 0.49 0.05
CA TRP A 45 -9.48 1.12 -1.17
C TRP A 45 -8.25 1.99 -0.90
N ALA A 46 -8.27 2.78 0.18
CA ALA A 46 -7.11 3.56 0.63
C ALA A 46 -5.81 2.75 0.72
N CYS A 47 -5.87 1.52 1.25
CA CYS A 47 -4.71 0.63 1.37
C CYS A 47 -4.23 0.16 -0.02
N LEU A 48 -5.15 -0.30 -0.87
CA LEU A 48 -4.86 -0.75 -2.24
C LEU A 48 -4.28 0.38 -3.08
N PHE A 49 -4.86 1.57 -2.99
CA PHE A 49 -4.41 2.76 -3.68
C PHE A 49 -3.00 3.17 -3.24
N GLY A 50 -2.72 3.17 -1.93
CA GLY A 50 -1.39 3.46 -1.41
C GLY A 50 -0.33 2.50 -1.93
N LEU A 51 -0.63 1.20 -1.96
CA LEU A 51 0.26 0.17 -2.52
C LEU A 51 0.50 0.35 -4.03
N LEU A 52 -0.55 0.72 -4.78
CA LEU A 52 -0.44 1.00 -6.22
C LEU A 52 0.45 2.21 -6.50
N ILE A 53 0.25 3.31 -5.79
CA ILE A 53 1.07 4.54 -5.90
C ILE A 53 2.53 4.24 -5.54
N TRP A 54 2.77 3.50 -4.46
CA TRP A 54 4.12 3.06 -4.10
C TRP A 54 4.79 2.28 -5.24
N ARG A 55 4.05 1.37 -5.89
CA ARG A 55 4.63 0.57 -6.98
C ARG A 55 4.92 1.38 -8.22
N LEU A 56 4.07 2.32 -8.59
CA LEU A 56 4.34 3.27 -9.67
C LEU A 56 5.60 4.09 -9.35
N TRP A 57 5.71 4.61 -8.12
CA TRP A 57 6.88 5.36 -7.69
C TRP A 57 8.17 4.52 -7.75
N LYS A 58 8.16 3.28 -7.26
CA LYS A 58 9.33 2.39 -7.37
C LYS A 58 9.69 2.09 -8.82
N ASN A 59 8.71 1.93 -9.71
CA ASN A 59 8.97 1.71 -11.13
C ASN A 59 9.64 2.92 -11.78
N CYS A 60 9.19 4.13 -11.46
CA CYS A 60 9.83 5.37 -11.91
C CYS A 60 11.27 5.49 -11.42
N ASN A 61 11.55 5.14 -10.16
CA ASN A 61 12.91 5.14 -9.65
C ASN A 61 13.78 4.08 -10.33
N LEU A 62 13.24 2.88 -10.60
CA LEU A 62 13.96 1.84 -11.33
C LEU A 62 14.41 2.36 -12.70
N PHE A 63 13.54 3.13 -13.38
CA PHE A 63 13.84 3.71 -14.67
C PHE A 63 14.94 4.77 -14.56
N ILE A 64 14.83 5.69 -13.61
CA ILE A 64 15.80 6.79 -13.42
C ILE A 64 17.19 6.26 -13.04
N PHE A 65 17.25 5.27 -12.14
CA PHE A 65 18.53 4.81 -11.58
C PHE A 65 19.15 3.61 -12.30
N GLN A 66 18.35 2.82 -13.03
CA GLN A 66 18.79 1.56 -13.62
C GLN A 66 18.39 1.38 -15.10
N GLU A 67 17.74 2.38 -15.71
CA GLU A 67 17.23 2.33 -17.10
C GLU A 67 16.29 1.15 -17.37
N ARG A 68 15.70 0.59 -16.30
CA ARG A 68 14.76 -0.52 -16.37
C ARG A 68 13.39 -0.03 -15.95
N SER A 69 12.35 -0.49 -16.62
CA SER A 69 10.98 -0.24 -16.21
C SER A 69 10.12 -1.45 -16.49
N TRP A 70 9.06 -1.59 -15.71
CA TRP A 70 7.96 -2.48 -16.00
C TRP A 70 6.87 -1.69 -16.70
N SER A 71 6.19 -2.34 -17.64
CA SER A 71 5.01 -1.79 -18.27
C SER A 71 3.87 -1.64 -17.25
N SER A 72 2.94 -0.73 -17.50
CA SER A 72 1.76 -0.55 -16.65
C SER A 72 0.96 -1.84 -16.47
N ARG A 73 0.93 -2.70 -17.51
CA ARG A 73 0.27 -4.00 -17.46
C ARG A 73 0.94 -4.94 -16.46
N GLU A 74 2.27 -5.04 -16.49
CA GLU A 74 3.03 -5.86 -15.55
C GLU A 74 2.87 -5.37 -14.12
N ILE A 75 2.88 -4.05 -13.90
CA ILE A 75 2.67 -3.46 -12.58
C ILE A 75 1.29 -3.84 -12.03
N VAL A 76 0.23 -3.70 -12.84
CA VAL A 76 -1.13 -4.07 -12.43
C VAL A 76 -1.23 -5.58 -12.18
N GLN A 77 -0.63 -6.43 -13.02
CA GLN A 77 -0.64 -7.88 -12.82
C GLN A 77 0.08 -8.31 -11.54
N VAL A 78 1.27 -7.77 -11.28
CA VAL A 78 2.04 -8.06 -10.06
C VAL A 78 1.30 -7.54 -8.83
N PHE A 79 0.73 -6.34 -8.92
CA PHE A 79 -0.09 -5.76 -7.86
C PHE A 79 -1.30 -6.64 -7.53
N LEU A 80 -2.06 -7.07 -8.54
CA LEU A 80 -3.23 -7.95 -8.35
C LEU A 80 -2.82 -9.30 -7.76
N SER A 81 -1.71 -9.88 -8.22
CA SER A 81 -1.17 -11.13 -7.66
C SER A 81 -0.82 -10.98 -6.17
N TRP A 82 -0.16 -9.89 -5.80
CA TRP A 82 0.19 -9.58 -4.41
C TRP A 82 -1.03 -9.28 -3.55
N ALA A 83 -1.98 -8.51 -4.08
CA ALA A 83 -3.23 -8.24 -3.41
C ALA A 83 -3.92 -9.57 -3.10
N ASN A 84 -4.10 -10.44 -4.10
CA ASN A 84 -4.71 -11.77 -3.92
C ASN A 84 -3.97 -12.64 -2.89
N GLN A 85 -2.63 -12.60 -2.87
CA GLN A 85 -1.83 -13.31 -1.86
C GLN A 85 -2.02 -12.74 -0.45
N LEU A 86 -2.01 -11.42 -0.31
CA LEU A 86 -2.22 -10.73 0.95
C LEU A 86 -3.62 -11.02 1.50
N PHE A 87 -4.65 -10.91 0.66
CA PHE A 87 -6.02 -11.25 1.01
C PHE A 87 -6.16 -12.73 1.40
N SER A 88 -5.51 -13.64 0.66
CA SER A 88 -5.51 -15.06 1.00
C SER A 88 -4.84 -15.33 2.34
N ALA A 89 -3.72 -14.66 2.65
CA ALA A 89 -3.02 -14.76 3.92
C ALA A 89 -3.86 -14.22 5.08
N LEU A 90 -4.45 -13.03 4.94
CA LEU A 90 -5.34 -12.42 5.93
C LEU A 90 -6.58 -13.27 6.19
N ARG A 91 -7.12 -13.94 5.17
CA ARG A 91 -8.26 -14.87 5.28
C ARG A 91 -7.92 -16.13 6.06
N LEU A 92 -6.67 -16.61 5.98
CA LEU A 92 -6.19 -17.72 6.81
C LEU A 92 -6.07 -17.30 8.27
N ASP A 93 -5.50 -16.12 8.55
CA ASP A 93 -5.36 -15.60 9.92
C ASP A 93 -6.71 -15.36 10.60
N LEU A 94 -7.70 -14.77 9.89
CA LEU A 94 -9.05 -14.59 10.42
C LEU A 94 -9.76 -15.93 10.71
N LYS A 95 -9.58 -16.95 9.87
CA LYS A 95 -10.11 -18.29 10.13
C LYS A 95 -9.44 -18.95 11.33
N VAL A 96 -8.14 -18.73 11.54
CA VAL A 96 -7.41 -19.24 12.71
C VAL A 96 -7.88 -18.53 13.98
N VAL A 97 -8.09 -17.21 13.93
CA VAL A 97 -8.57 -16.40 15.06
C VAL A 97 -10.03 -16.72 15.41
N LEU A 98 -10.92 -16.89 14.42
CA LEU A 98 -12.34 -17.17 14.63
C LEU A 98 -12.64 -18.65 14.95
N ASN A 99 -11.69 -19.58 14.73
CA ASN A 99 -11.81 -20.99 15.12
C ASN A 99 -11.27 -21.29 16.54
N LEU A 100 -11.03 -20.28 17.38
CA LEU A 100 -10.72 -20.51 18.79
C LEU A 100 -12.00 -20.85 19.58
N PRO A 101 -12.08 -22.04 20.22
CA PRO A 101 -13.21 -22.36 21.07
C PRO A 101 -13.13 -21.50 22.34
N LEU A 102 -14.07 -20.55 22.45
CA LEU A 102 -14.27 -19.76 23.66
C LEU A 102 -14.90 -20.67 24.72
N LYS A 103 -14.08 -21.44 25.45
CA LYS A 103 -14.40 -21.96 26.80
C LYS A 103 -13.23 -22.70 27.43
N ARG A 104 -12.67 -22.08 28.48
CA ARG A 104 -12.12 -22.69 29.72
C ARG A 104 -11.69 -21.51 30.60
N ASN A 105 -12.10 -21.33 31.85
CA ASN A 105 -13.02 -22.01 32.74
C ASN A 105 -13.04 -21.17 34.05
N LEU A 106 -14.08 -21.34 34.88
CA LEU A 106 -14.16 -20.99 36.32
C LEU A 106 -14.60 -19.57 36.73
N LEU A 107 -15.92 -19.34 36.73
CA LEU A 107 -16.55 -18.81 37.95
C LEU A 107 -16.62 -19.97 38.94
N LYS A 108 -15.73 -19.95 39.95
CA LYS A 108 -15.93 -20.71 41.20
C LYS A 108 -16.80 -19.84 42.11
N ILE A 109 -18.06 -20.22 42.28
CA ILE A 109 -18.82 -20.08 43.52
C ILE A 109 -19.55 -21.40 43.74
#